data_AF-A0A4U9HS51-F1
#
_entry.id   AF-A0A4U9HS51-F1
#
_cell.length_a   1.000
_cell.length_b   1.000
_cell.length_c   1.000
_cell.angle_alpha   90.00
_cell.angle_beta   90.00
_cell.angle_gamma   90.00
#
_symmetry.space_group_name_H-M   'P 1'
#
loop_
_entity.id
_entity.type
_entity.pdbx_description
1 polymer ?
#
loop_
_entity_poly.entity_id
_entity_poly.type
_entity_poly.pdbx_seq_one_letter_code
_entity_poly.pdbx_strand_id
1 'polypeptide(L)' 'MFGERRGRANSVSTMPWRGQNLEIEVAVFLEDIFAEQTRTISYHVPVYNVFGLVEQEIPKTLNVKIPAGVREGSASA' A
#
# COMPACT_ATOMS: atom_id res chain seq x y z
N MET A 1 -46.01 -29.33 19.51
CA MET A 1 -45.70 -28.06 18.82
C MET A 1 -44.69 -27.29 19.67
N PHE A 2 -43.89 -26.44 19.02
CA PHE A 2 -42.91 -25.48 19.56
C PHE A 2 -41.48 -26.00 19.77
N GLY A 3 -40.67 -25.83 18.71
CA GLY A 3 -39.21 -25.91 18.75
C GLY A 3 -38.60 -24.53 18.92
N GLU A 4 -37.66 -24.39 19.85
CA GLU A 4 -36.99 -23.14 20.16
C GLU A 4 -35.59 -23.16 19.55
N ARG A 5 -35.48 -22.66 18.31
CA ARG A 5 -34.19 -22.36 17.68
C ARG A 5 -33.67 -21.06 18.27
N ARG A 6 -32.76 -21.15 19.24
CA ARG A 6 -31.96 -20.00 19.68
C ARG A 6 -31.09 -19.56 18.51
N GLY A 7 -31.43 -18.41 17.93
CA GLY A 7 -30.62 -17.74 16.93
C GLY A 7 -29.24 -17.46 17.49
N ARG A 8 -28.21 -18.07 16.89
CA ARG A 8 -26.84 -17.58 17.01
C ARG A 8 -26.84 -16.16 16.46
N ALA A 9 -26.61 -15.19 17.32
CA ALA A 9 -26.21 -13.86 16.90
C ALA A 9 -24.87 -14.03 16.16
N ASN A 10 -24.92 -14.03 14.83
CA ASN A 10 -23.74 -13.82 14.01
C ASN A 10 -23.26 -12.41 14.30
N SER A 11 -22.24 -12.29 15.14
CA SER A 11 -21.43 -11.08 15.24
C SER A 11 -20.81 -10.87 13.85
N VAL A 12 -21.40 -9.95 13.07
CA VAL A 12 -20.76 -9.43 11.87
C VAL A 12 -19.52 -8.69 12.36
N SER A 13 -18.37 -9.35 12.29
CA SER A 13 -17.08 -8.69 12.45
C SER A 13 -16.98 -7.69 11.30
N THR A 14 -17.23 -6.42 11.58
CA THR A 14 -16.89 -5.32 10.69
C THR A 14 -15.38 -5.39 10.48
N MET A 15 -14.94 -6.01 9.39
CA MET A 15 -13.54 -6.00 9.02
C MET A 15 -13.13 -4.52 8.84
N PRO A 16 -12.06 -4.05 9.49
CA PRO A 16 -11.57 -2.71 9.25
C PRO A 16 -11.21 -2.60 7.76
N TRP A 17 -11.75 -1.58 7.12
CA TRP A 17 -11.46 -1.29 5.71
C TRP A 17 -9.96 -0.96 5.65
N ARG A 18 -9.16 -1.84 5.07
CA ARG A 18 -7.73 -1.58 4.85
C ARG A 18 -7.59 -0.52 3.77
N GLY A 19 -6.60 0.36 3.92
CA GLY A 19 -6.25 1.35 2.90
C GLY A 19 -5.84 0.69 1.57
N GLN A 20 -5.82 1.49 0.51
CA GLN A 20 -5.37 1.06 -0.82
C GLN A 20 -3.84 1.05 -0.88
N ASN A 21 -3.28 0.11 -1.64
CA ASN A 21 -1.84 0.11 -1.92
C ASN A 21 -1.53 1.10 -3.04
N LEU A 22 -0.42 1.81 -2.92
CA LEU A 22 0.15 2.66 -3.95
C LEU A 22 1.39 1.96 -4.52
N GLU A 23 1.39 1.71 -5.83
CA GLU A 23 2.54 1.15 -6.53
C GLU A 23 3.29 2.26 -7.26
N ILE A 24 4.61 2.31 -7.10
CA ILE A 24 5.48 3.32 -7.70
C ILE A 24 6.60 2.59 -8.43
N GLU A 25 6.73 2.82 -9.73
CA GLU A 25 7.83 2.28 -10.53
C GLU A 25 9.09 3.11 -10.32
N VAL A 26 10.20 2.44 -9.98
CA VAL A 26 11.50 3.08 -9.74
C VAL A 26 12.49 2.56 -10.77
N ALA A 27 12.90 3.42 -11.70
CA ALA A 27 13.93 3.08 -12.68
C ALA A 27 15.33 3.08 -12.04
N VAL A 28 16.03 1.95 -12.11
CA VAL A 28 17.40 1.79 -11.61
C VAL A 28 18.32 1.52 -12.80
N PHE A 29 19.42 2.27 -12.91
CA PHE A 29 20.42 2.02 -13.95
C PHE A 29 21.20 0.74 -13.65
N LEU A 30 21.61 0.00 -14.67
CA LEU A 30 22.33 -1.27 -14.50
C LEU A 30 23.64 -1.08 -13.72
N GLU A 31 24.33 0.04 -13.91
CA GLU A 31 25.55 0.40 -13.16
C GLU A 31 25.30 0.57 -11.65
N ASP A 32 24.11 1.03 -11.26
CA ASP A 32 23.74 1.23 -9.86
C ASP A 32 23.32 -0.07 -9.16
N ILE A 33 23.05 -1.14 -9.90
CA ILE A 33 22.65 -2.45 -9.35
C ILE A 33 23.85 -3.15 -8.68
N PHE A 34 25.09 -2.76 -9.00
CA PHE A 34 26.29 -3.42 -8.46
C PHE A 34 26.60 -3.06 -7.01
N ALA A 35 25.94 -2.04 -6.44
CA ALA A 35 26.16 -1.60 -5.07
C ALA A 35 24.83 -1.32 -4.36
N GLU A 36 24.83 -1.41 -3.02
CA GLU A 36 23.71 -0.91 -2.24
C GLU A 36 23.65 0.61 -2.35
N GLN A 37 22.45 1.13 -2.60
CA GLN A 37 22.21 2.57 -2.68
C GLN A 37 20.97 2.95 -1.87
N THR A 38 20.91 4.19 -1.40
CA THR A 38 19.69 4.76 -0.83
C THR A 38 19.12 5.76 -1.81
N ARG A 39 17.85 5.62 -2.18
CA ARG A 39 17.15 6.56 -3.04
C ARG A 39 15.98 7.21 -2.31
N THR A 40 15.81 8.50 -2.57
CA THR A 40 14.63 9.25 -2.11
C THR A 40 13.56 9.19 -3.20
N ILE A 41 12.40 8.63 -2.85
CA ILE A 41 11.23 8.53 -3.72
C ILE A 41 10.21 9.56 -3.27
N SER A 42 9.82 10.46 -4.17
CA SER A 42 8.73 11.40 -3.95
C SER A 42 7.45 10.87 -4.60
N TYR A 43 6.33 10.91 -3.87
CA TYR A 43 5.03 10.44 -4.35
C TYR A 43 3.89 11.26 -3.74
N HIS A 44 2.70 11.11 -4.30
CA HIS A 44 1.49 11.80 -3.87
C HIS A 44 0.48 10.80 -3.32
N VAL A 45 -0.06 11.08 -2.15
CA VAL A 45 -1.14 10.28 -1.53
C VAL A 45 -2.47 10.97 -1.79
N PRO A 46 -3.41 10.35 -2.53
CA PRO A 46 -4.71 10.93 -2.77
C PRO A 46 -5.57 10.89 -1.50
N VAL A 47 -6.22 12.01 -1.20
CA VAL A 47 -7.24 12.15 -0.16
C VAL A 47 -8.58 12.21 -0.85
N TYR A 48 -9.46 11.27 -0.52
CA TYR A 48 -10.79 11.17 -1.11
C TYR A 48 -11.84 11.84 -0.21
N ASN A 49 -12.75 12.60 -0.82
CA ASN A 49 -13.91 13.14 -0.13
C ASN A 49 -14.99 12.06 0.09
N VAL A 50 -16.10 12.45 0.72
CA VAL A 50 -17.25 11.55 1.00
C VAL A 50 -17.90 10.96 -0.25
N PHE A 51 -17.66 11.54 -1.43
CA PHE A 51 -18.15 11.05 -2.72
C PHE A 51 -17.13 10.12 -3.43
N GLY A 52 -15.98 9.85 -2.80
CA GLY A 52 -14.92 9.02 -3.39
C GLY A 52 -14.13 9.74 -4.49
N LEU A 53 -14.25 11.06 -4.61
CA LEU A 53 -13.47 11.87 -5.55
C LEU A 53 -12.20 12.37 -4.86
N VAL A 54 -11.09 12.48 -5.60
CA VAL A 54 -9.85 13.05 -5.08
C VAL A 54 -10.08 14.53 -4.77
N GLU A 55 -9.93 14.89 -3.50
CA GLU A 55 -10.04 16.27 -2.99
C GLU A 55 -8.67 16.95 -2.94
N GLN A 56 -7.63 16.19 -2.58
CA GLN A 56 -6.27 16.68 -2.43
C GLN A 56 -5.25 15.58 -2.68
N GLU A 57 -4.06 15.96 -3.13
CA GLU A 57 -2.89 15.09 -3.19
C GLU A 57 -1.81 15.59 -2.21
N ILE A 58 -1.46 14.76 -1.23
CA ILE A 58 -0.45 15.11 -0.23
C ILE A 58 0.92 14.59 -0.69
N PRO A 59 1.92 15.47 -0.96
CA PRO A 59 3.26 15.03 -1.31
C PRO A 59 3.94 14.35 -0.11
N LYS A 60 4.62 13.25 -0.37
CA LYS A 60 5.37 12.45 0.60
C LYS A 60 6.71 12.03 -0.01
N THR A 61 7.67 11.76 0.87
CA THR A 61 8.99 11.27 0.52
C THR A 61 9.33 10.02 1.33
N LEU A 62 9.93 9.03 0.69
CA LEU A 62 10.45 7.82 1.32
C LEU A 62 11.92 7.66 0.95
N ASN A 63 12.75 7.36 1.95
CA ASN A 63 14.13 6.96 1.71
C ASN A 63 14.19 5.44 1.73
N VAL A 64 14.43 4.85 0.56
CA VAL A 64 14.43 3.40 0.38
C VAL A 64 15.84 2.93 0.12
N LYS A 65 16.24 1.85 0.80
CA LYS A 65 17.49 1.16 0.52
C LYS A 65 17.25 0.14 -0.59
N ILE A 66 17.98 0.29 -1.68
CA ILE A 66 17.96 -0.62 -2.82
C ILE A 66 19.22 -1.48 -2.71
N PRO A 67 19.09 -2.79 -2.44
CA PRO A 67 20.24 -3.68 -2.29
C PRO A 67 20.92 -3.94 -3.63
N ALA A 68 22.22 -4.28 -3.56
CA ALA A 68 22.96 -4.74 -4.72
C ALA A 68 22.31 -6.01 -5.31
N GLY A 69 22.26 -6.11 -6.64
CA GLY A 69 21.69 -7.24 -7.35
C GLY A 69 20.16 -7.23 -7.48
N VAL A 70 19.50 -6.08 -7.22
CA VAL A 70 18.06 -5.91 -7.46
C VAL A 70 17.68 -6.31 -8.90
N ARG A 71 16.57 -7.05 -9.04
CA ARG A 71 16.02 -7.47 -10.33
C ARG A 71 14.73 -6.73 -10.62
N GLU A 72 14.35 -6.65 -11.89
CA GLU A 72 13.06 -6.12 -12.31
C GLU A 72 11.89 -6.78 -11.55
N GLY A 73 10.91 -5.98 -11.14
CA GLY A 73 9.74 -6.44 -10.37
C GLY A 73 9.97 -6.67 -8.87
N SER A 74 11.14 -6.33 -8.33
CA SER A 74 11.40 -6.44 -6.89
C SER A 74 10.66 -5.32 -6.12
N ALA A 75 9.75 -5.69 -5.21
CA ALA A 75 9.10 -4.73 -4.31
C ALA A 75 9.92 -4.55 -3.02
N SER A 76 10.12 -3.30 -2.60
CA SER A 76 10.59 -2.96 -1.24
C SER A 76 9.42 -3.14 -0.28
N ALA A 77 9.56 -4.04 0.71
CA ALA A 77 8.58 -4.20 1.80
C ALA A 77 8.71 -3.08 2.84
#